data_AF-A0A6N2XKR5-F1
#
_entry.id   AF-A0A6N2XKR5-F1
#
_cell.length_a   1.000
_cell.length_b   1.000
_cell.length_c   1.000
_cell.angle_alpha   90.00
_cell.angle_beta   90.00
_cell.angle_gamma   90.00
#
_symmetry.space_group_name_H-M   'P 1'
#
loop_
_entity.id
_entity.type
_entity.pdbx_description
1 polymer ?
#
loop_
_entity_poly.entity_id
_entity_poly.type
_entity_poly.pdbx_seq_one_letter_code
_entity_poly.pdbx_strand_id
1 'polypeptide(L)'
;MKKQILSLILFLLIYIYIVTCTACSNRSPSTDHIEALFKEYGIRKYNYFITDDNKTLTKNNFNETTNLGEKWIETLSLPLILTKEIRNEHINEDSLLRCYMSIRSINKEKLLVKDIIHIPENQPSILPLYNENISFYMKHLIHRQFPEAYNDFYKNTLKIEEKHSWNTKNILTTTKYISSYFDEQNITEYMPIGKDIPNLFPTWYVENIYQLAGWYTFRLNKHVVLWSSMSDESQTLLCIKFIDLRKTIAIIYPNKEGLSPFDSNGNPDLLLSPIALDILKNTFEPNYCKIDFNQSKEKLCLQLKEKRKSPYIALYIKELQSHIRLASRINNHNEYQKLKEVYDTLFPHSLPCDYLKASPLTAINYVSDRMNASRYFILNEESNITIFHSNQRRKYIAKDKSTNDSIVFADKCWIIKEQSQEIIWKPAITNNIPVQIIGVEKYDTILAPGKYIVRYESDGKHSFESWLSFPPLIDDYGIRIYKK
;
A
#
# COMPACT_ATOMS: atom_id res chain seq x y z
N MET A 1 -36.33 28.67 27.79
CA MET A 1 -36.25 27.61 26.76
C MET A 1 -35.11 27.78 25.76
N LYS A 2 -35.03 28.82 24.91
CA LYS A 2 -33.97 28.94 23.87
C LYS A 2 -32.52 28.92 24.41
N LYS A 3 -32.23 29.60 25.52
CA LYS A 3 -30.88 29.59 26.15
C LYS A 3 -30.48 28.23 26.73
N GLN A 4 -31.43 27.47 27.28
CA GLN A 4 -31.15 26.14 27.83
C GLN A 4 -30.89 25.11 26.72
N ILE A 5 -31.63 25.18 25.61
CA ILE A 5 -31.41 24.32 24.43
C ILE A 5 -30.04 24.62 23.81
N LEU A 6 -29.68 25.90 23.67
CA LEU A 6 -28.37 26.29 23.14
C LEU A 6 -27.22 25.83 24.05
N SER A 7 -27.39 25.94 25.37
CA SER A 7 -26.42 25.45 26.34
C SER A 7 -26.29 23.92 26.32
N LEU A 8 -27.39 23.20 26.10
CA LEU A 8 -27.38 21.74 26.00
C LEU A 8 -26.69 21.27 24.72
N ILE A 9 -26.95 21.93 23.58
CA ILE A 9 -26.29 21.66 22.30
C ILE A 9 -24.79 21.95 22.41
N LEU A 10 -24.40 23.06 23.05
CA LEU A 10 -23.00 23.40 23.28
C LEU A 10 -22.32 22.36 24.18
N PHE A 11 -22.99 21.91 25.25
CA PHE A 11 -22.47 20.84 26.12
C PHE A 11 -22.35 19.51 25.39
N LEU A 12 -23.31 19.17 24.52
CA LEU A 12 -23.27 17.95 23.71
C LEU A 12 -22.14 18.02 22.68
N LEU A 13 -21.92 19.17 22.03
CA LEU A 13 -20.82 19.39 21.09
C LEU A 13 -19.46 19.35 21.80
N ILE A 14 -19.35 19.95 22.99
CA ILE A 14 -18.15 19.88 23.83
C ILE A 14 -17.91 18.45 24.30
N TYR A 15 -18.95 17.71 24.69
CA TYR A 15 -18.83 16.31 25.10
C TYR A 15 -18.45 15.41 23.92
N ILE A 16 -19.07 15.58 22.75
CA ILE A 16 -18.68 14.88 21.52
C ILE A 16 -17.23 15.23 21.15
N TYR A 17 -16.86 16.50 21.24
CA TYR A 17 -15.49 16.97 21.00
C TYR A 17 -14.48 16.34 21.98
N ILE A 18 -14.77 16.35 23.28
CA ILE A 18 -13.93 15.72 24.32
C ILE A 18 -13.83 14.21 24.09
N VAL A 19 -14.94 13.51 23.80
CA VAL A 19 -14.94 12.08 23.50
C VAL A 19 -14.12 11.79 22.24
N THR A 20 -14.19 12.63 21.20
CA THR A 20 -13.34 12.50 20.00
C THR A 20 -11.88 12.85 20.23
N CYS A 21 -11.56 13.78 21.15
CA CYS A 21 -10.20 14.16 21.50
C CYS A 21 -9.53 13.14 22.45
N THR A 22 -10.29 12.48 23.33
CA THR A 22 -9.77 11.43 24.22
C THR A 22 -9.59 10.07 23.54
N ALA A 23 -10.13 9.88 22.34
CA ALA A 23 -10.01 8.64 21.56
C ALA A 23 -8.73 8.56 20.70
N CYS A 24 -7.91 9.62 20.66
CA CYS A 24 -6.71 9.69 19.80
C CYS A 24 -5.43 9.85 20.62
N SER A 25 -5.17 8.98 21.59
CA SER A 25 -3.78 8.68 21.94
C SER A 25 -3.26 7.68 20.91
N ASN A 26 -2.63 8.16 19.83
CA ASN A 26 -1.98 7.30 18.85
C ASN A 26 -0.96 6.42 19.60
N ARG A 27 -1.24 5.13 19.72
CA ARG A 27 -0.33 4.19 20.36
C ARG A 27 0.84 3.97 19.42
N SER A 28 2.04 4.27 19.87
CA SER A 28 3.23 3.66 19.27
C SER A 28 3.19 2.17 19.64
N PRO A 29 3.50 1.25 18.70
CA PRO A 29 3.77 -0.12 19.10
C PRO A 29 4.83 -0.05 20.19
N SER A 30 4.45 -0.47 21.40
CA SER A 30 5.40 -0.55 22.50
C SER A 30 6.52 -1.49 22.07
N THR A 31 7.70 -1.30 22.63
CA THR A 31 8.81 -2.24 22.44
C THR A 31 8.32 -3.68 22.61
N ASP A 32 7.53 -3.92 23.67
CA ASP A 32 6.95 -5.22 24.03
C ASP A 32 6.04 -5.81 22.94
N HIS A 33 5.35 -4.96 22.18
CA HIS A 33 4.48 -5.41 21.08
C HIS A 33 5.29 -5.99 19.93
N ILE A 34 6.35 -5.29 19.49
CA ILE A 34 7.27 -5.81 18.48
C ILE A 34 7.92 -7.11 18.97
N GLU A 35 8.36 -7.16 20.23
CA GLU A 35 8.97 -8.39 20.76
C GLU A 35 7.99 -9.57 20.78
N ALA A 36 6.74 -9.35 21.17
CA ALA A 36 5.69 -10.37 21.16
C ALA A 36 5.37 -10.85 19.74
N LEU A 37 5.34 -9.94 18.76
CA LEU A 37 5.15 -10.25 17.34
C LEU A 37 6.27 -11.14 16.80
N PHE A 38 7.53 -10.74 16.98
CA PHE A 38 8.66 -11.53 16.49
C PHE A 38 8.78 -12.89 17.19
N LYS A 39 8.39 -12.98 18.48
CA LYS A 39 8.32 -14.24 19.22
C LYS A 39 7.32 -15.22 18.61
N GLU A 40 6.15 -14.75 18.17
CA GLU A 40 5.13 -15.58 17.49
C GLU A 40 5.67 -16.22 16.21
N TYR A 41 6.43 -15.46 15.43
CA TYR A 41 7.05 -15.97 14.21
C TYR A 41 8.38 -16.70 14.46
N GLY A 42 8.76 -16.93 15.72
CA GLY A 42 9.98 -17.65 16.09
C GLY A 42 11.28 -16.90 15.73
N ILE A 43 11.22 -15.58 15.56
CA ILE A 43 12.35 -14.75 15.17
C ILE A 43 13.00 -14.17 16.43
N ARG A 44 14.29 -14.44 16.61
CA ARG A 44 15.08 -14.02 17.79
C ARG A 44 16.07 -12.92 17.50
N LYS A 45 16.53 -12.83 16.26
CA LYS A 45 17.50 -11.85 15.76
C LYS A 45 16.73 -10.81 14.97
N TYR A 46 16.73 -9.55 15.42
CA TYR A 46 16.16 -8.43 14.67
C TYR A 46 16.66 -7.13 15.28
N ASN A 47 16.76 -6.10 14.45
CA ASN A 47 16.94 -4.72 14.87
C ASN A 47 15.79 -3.88 14.36
N TYR A 48 15.51 -2.78 15.06
CA TYR A 48 14.53 -1.81 14.59
C TYR A 48 14.89 -0.40 15.05
N PHE A 49 14.30 0.58 14.37
CA PHE A 49 14.04 1.88 14.98
C PHE A 49 12.56 2.24 14.83
N ILE A 50 12.06 2.99 15.81
CA ILE A 50 10.76 3.66 15.76
C ILE A 50 11.03 5.13 16.05
N THR A 51 10.63 6.00 15.15
CA THR A 51 10.64 7.45 15.33
C THR A 51 9.20 7.93 15.47
N ASP A 52 9.01 8.89 16.37
CA ASP A 52 7.78 9.63 16.63
C ASP A 52 8.21 11.07 16.99
N ASP A 53 7.28 12.03 17.01
CA ASP A 53 7.53 13.48 17.14
C ASP A 53 8.57 13.88 18.20
N ASN A 54 8.68 13.12 19.29
CA ASN A 54 9.52 13.46 20.44
C ASN A 54 10.52 12.36 20.85
N LYS A 55 10.56 11.21 20.16
CA LYS A 55 11.37 10.08 20.61
C LYS A 55 11.81 9.17 19.47
N THR A 56 13.06 8.75 19.52
CA THR A 56 13.54 7.59 18.77
C THR A 56 13.73 6.42 19.73
N LEU A 57 13.13 5.28 19.44
CA LEU A 57 13.40 4.00 20.06
C LEU A 57 14.25 3.17 19.10
N THR A 58 15.28 2.50 19.60
CA THR A 58 16.14 1.65 18.78
C THR A 58 16.47 0.35 19.50
N LYS A 59 16.47 -0.77 18.77
CA LYS A 59 17.03 -2.05 19.20
C LYS A 59 18.11 -2.47 18.21
N ASN A 60 19.33 -2.67 18.71
CA ASN A 60 20.52 -2.93 17.91
C ASN A 60 21.31 -4.13 18.45
N ASN A 61 20.62 -5.21 18.84
CA ASN A 61 21.23 -6.33 19.55
C ASN A 61 21.80 -7.40 18.60
N PHE A 62 21.63 -7.19 17.30
CA PHE A 62 22.00 -8.12 16.26
C PHE A 62 22.86 -7.40 15.23
N ASN A 63 24.11 -7.81 15.02
CA ASN A 63 24.99 -7.18 14.04
C ASN A 63 25.51 -8.23 13.05
N GLU A 64 24.95 -8.24 11.85
CA GLU A 64 25.39 -9.09 10.74
C GLU A 64 25.62 -8.21 9.50
N THR A 65 26.62 -8.58 8.69
CA THR A 65 26.84 -7.97 7.38
C THR A 65 25.63 -8.21 6.48
N THR A 66 25.33 -7.25 5.61
CA THR A 66 24.19 -7.33 4.69
C THR A 66 24.56 -6.87 3.30
N ASN A 67 24.03 -7.54 2.28
CA ASN A 67 24.22 -7.15 0.87
C ASN A 67 23.14 -6.16 0.40
N LEU A 68 22.17 -5.84 1.26
CA LEU A 68 21.06 -4.95 0.94
C LEU A 68 21.46 -3.46 0.89
N GLY A 69 22.55 -3.10 1.57
CA GLY A 69 22.83 -1.71 1.95
C GLY A 69 22.86 -0.73 0.79
N GLU A 70 23.72 -0.93 -0.20
CA GLU A 70 23.85 0.02 -1.32
C GLU A 70 22.53 0.18 -2.09
N LYS A 71 21.91 -0.93 -2.49
CA LYS A 71 20.66 -0.91 -3.26
C LYS A 71 19.52 -0.26 -2.48
N TRP A 72 19.39 -0.57 -1.19
CA TRP A 72 18.37 0.01 -0.31
C TRP A 72 18.53 1.52 -0.17
N ILE A 73 19.75 1.98 0.09
CA ILE A 73 20.04 3.41 0.26
C ILE A 73 19.84 4.16 -1.04
N GLU A 74 20.30 3.64 -2.18
CA GLU A 74 20.07 4.26 -3.48
C GLU A 74 18.57 4.40 -3.80
N THR A 75 17.78 3.35 -3.51
CA THR A 75 16.33 3.34 -3.77
C THR A 75 15.62 4.52 -3.12
N LEU A 76 16.02 4.88 -1.89
CA LEU A 76 15.36 5.92 -1.12
C LEU A 76 16.07 7.28 -1.18
N SER A 77 17.36 7.34 -1.55
CA SER A 77 18.14 8.59 -1.55
C SER A 77 18.24 9.26 -2.91
N LEU A 78 18.37 8.50 -4.01
CA LEU A 78 18.48 9.06 -5.36
C LEU A 78 17.26 9.93 -5.74
N PRO A 79 16.01 9.54 -5.43
CA PRO A 79 14.87 10.42 -5.66
C PRO A 79 14.98 11.74 -4.88
N LEU A 80 15.50 11.71 -3.65
CA LEU A 80 15.62 12.88 -2.79
C LEU A 80 16.67 13.87 -3.29
N ILE A 81 17.79 13.34 -3.81
CA ILE A 81 18.81 14.16 -4.49
C ILE A 81 18.17 14.80 -5.72
N LEU A 82 17.47 14.03 -6.56
CA LEU A 82 16.84 14.56 -7.76
C LEU A 82 15.81 15.66 -7.44
N THR A 83 14.96 15.45 -6.43
CA THR A 83 13.98 16.47 -5.98
C THR A 83 14.68 17.75 -5.53
N LYS A 84 15.82 17.65 -4.84
CA LYS A 84 16.62 18.83 -4.46
C LYS A 84 17.16 19.57 -5.69
N GLU A 85 17.70 18.84 -6.66
CA GLU A 85 18.24 19.45 -7.89
C GLU A 85 17.16 20.09 -8.78
N ILE A 86 15.94 19.53 -8.78
CA ILE A 86 14.77 20.16 -9.41
C ILE A 86 14.44 21.49 -8.73
N ARG A 87 14.38 21.51 -7.39
CA ARG A 87 14.07 22.72 -6.61
C ARG A 87 15.15 23.80 -6.73
N ASN A 88 16.40 23.39 -6.97
CA ASN A 88 17.51 24.31 -7.26
C ASN A 88 17.52 24.79 -8.72
N GLU A 89 16.51 24.41 -9.53
CA GLU A 89 16.39 24.77 -10.95
C GLU A 89 17.53 24.24 -11.84
N HIS A 90 18.34 23.30 -11.34
CA HIS A 90 19.42 22.67 -12.12
C HIS A 90 18.89 21.67 -13.15
N ILE A 91 17.68 21.15 -12.94
CA ILE A 91 16.98 20.25 -13.86
C ILE A 91 15.49 20.57 -13.88
N ASN A 92 14.91 20.66 -15.07
CA ASN A 92 13.47 20.89 -15.21
C ASN A 92 12.71 19.56 -15.14
N GLU A 93 11.73 19.49 -14.25
CA GLU A 93 10.93 18.29 -13.99
C GLU A 93 9.98 17.90 -15.14
N ASP A 94 9.55 18.89 -15.94
CA ASP A 94 8.68 18.74 -17.11
C ASP A 94 9.47 18.48 -18.40
N SER A 95 10.80 18.41 -18.31
CA SER A 95 11.63 17.98 -19.44
C SER A 95 11.55 16.47 -19.61
N LEU A 96 11.63 16.03 -20.86
CA LEU A 96 11.75 14.60 -21.17
C LEU A 96 13.06 14.05 -20.57
N LEU A 97 12.98 12.91 -19.88
CA LEU A 97 14.11 12.25 -19.25
C LEU A 97 15.26 11.99 -20.23
N ARG A 98 14.93 11.65 -21.48
CA ARG A 98 15.90 11.42 -22.57
C ARG A 98 16.80 12.61 -22.89
N CYS A 99 16.40 13.84 -22.52
CA CYS A 99 17.23 15.03 -22.70
C CYS A 99 18.48 15.00 -21.83
N TYR A 100 18.44 14.28 -20.71
CA TYR A 100 19.54 14.21 -19.74
C TYR A 100 20.32 12.90 -19.81
N MET A 101 19.79 11.89 -20.52
CA MET A 101 20.44 10.59 -20.66
C MET A 101 20.04 9.88 -21.97
N SER A 102 21.02 9.30 -22.66
CA SER A 102 20.77 8.51 -23.87
C SER A 102 20.63 7.03 -23.51
N ILE A 103 19.39 6.52 -23.45
CA ILE A 103 19.11 5.10 -23.28
C ILE A 103 18.14 4.64 -24.38
N ARG A 104 18.48 3.55 -25.09
CA ARG A 104 17.67 3.01 -26.20
C ARG A 104 16.22 2.70 -25.80
N SER A 105 15.97 2.28 -24.56
CA SER A 105 14.62 1.99 -24.05
C SER A 105 13.78 3.24 -23.80
N ILE A 106 14.37 4.32 -23.25
CA ILE A 106 13.67 5.58 -22.97
C ILE A 106 13.18 6.26 -24.26
N ASN A 107 13.88 6.08 -25.39
CA ASN A 107 13.54 6.79 -26.64
C ASN A 107 12.11 6.57 -27.15
N LYS A 108 11.46 5.45 -26.78
CA LYS A 108 10.06 5.15 -27.13
C LYS A 108 9.05 5.75 -26.16
N GLU A 109 9.48 6.10 -24.96
CA GLU A 109 8.61 6.53 -23.87
C GLU A 109 8.70 8.04 -23.69
N LYS A 110 7.54 8.70 -23.52
CA LYS A 110 7.48 10.15 -23.26
C LYS A 110 7.63 10.43 -21.76
N LEU A 111 8.65 9.83 -21.13
CA LEU A 111 8.91 9.98 -19.70
C LEU A 111 9.41 11.37 -19.39
N LEU A 112 8.80 12.02 -18.41
CA LEU A 112 9.28 13.26 -17.81
C LEU A 112 10.20 12.95 -16.63
N VAL A 113 11.02 13.92 -16.22
CA VAL A 113 11.87 13.78 -15.03
C VAL A 113 11.03 13.60 -13.76
N LYS A 114 9.88 14.26 -13.65
CA LYS A 114 8.97 14.06 -12.51
C LYS A 114 8.37 12.66 -12.42
N ASP A 115 8.20 11.97 -13.56
CA ASP A 115 7.52 10.66 -13.61
C ASP A 115 8.35 9.55 -12.94
N ILE A 116 9.67 9.74 -12.76
CA ILE A 116 10.52 8.80 -12.02
C ILE A 116 10.52 9.09 -10.51
N ILE A 117 10.12 10.30 -10.07
CA ILE A 117 9.95 10.65 -8.65
C ILE A 117 8.52 10.33 -8.18
N HIS A 118 7.52 10.74 -8.97
CA HIS A 118 6.10 10.56 -8.72
C HIS A 118 5.56 9.53 -9.71
N ILE A 119 5.83 8.24 -9.46
CA ILE A 119 5.40 7.18 -10.36
C ILE A 119 3.86 7.12 -10.34
N PRO A 120 3.19 7.45 -11.46
CA PRO A 120 1.75 7.61 -11.45
C PRO A 120 1.04 6.26 -11.65
N GLU A 121 -0.17 6.17 -11.11
CA GLU A 121 -1.02 4.98 -11.18
C GLU A 121 -1.45 4.60 -12.61
N ASN A 122 -1.52 5.59 -13.51
CA ASN A 122 -2.03 5.43 -14.88
C ASN A 122 -0.95 5.28 -15.97
N GLN A 123 0.32 5.10 -15.60
CA GLN A 123 1.42 4.87 -16.53
C GLN A 123 1.97 3.45 -16.37
N PRO A 124 1.37 2.47 -17.06
CA PRO A 124 1.69 1.07 -16.83
C PRO A 124 3.11 0.73 -17.32
N SER A 125 3.73 1.54 -18.18
CA SER A 125 5.12 1.38 -18.65
C SER A 125 6.16 1.66 -17.56
N ILE A 126 5.83 2.50 -16.58
CA ILE A 126 6.70 2.84 -15.45
C ILE A 126 6.48 1.87 -14.29
N LEU A 127 5.26 1.38 -14.16
CA LEU A 127 4.84 0.49 -13.08
C LEU A 127 5.41 -0.92 -13.27
N PRO A 128 5.76 -1.61 -12.17
CA PRO A 128 6.72 -2.68 -12.20
C PRO A 128 6.13 -3.93 -12.85
N LEU A 129 6.49 -4.14 -14.12
CA LEU A 129 7.10 -5.40 -14.48
C LEU A 129 8.63 -5.36 -14.26
N TYR A 130 9.24 -4.18 -14.08
CA TYR A 130 10.69 -4.03 -13.82
C TYR A 130 11.00 -2.78 -12.98
N ASN A 131 10.91 -2.88 -11.65
CA ASN A 131 11.40 -1.84 -10.71
C ASN A 131 12.89 -1.49 -10.96
N GLU A 132 13.63 -2.42 -11.60
CA GLU A 132 15.01 -2.24 -12.05
C GLU A 132 15.18 -1.06 -13.01
N ASN A 133 14.18 -0.71 -13.82
CA ASN A 133 14.30 0.37 -14.79
C ASN A 133 14.36 1.74 -14.12
N ILE A 134 13.55 2.00 -13.09
CA ILE A 134 13.52 3.32 -12.43
C ILE A 134 14.76 3.57 -11.60
N SER A 135 15.16 2.61 -10.77
CA SER A 135 16.42 2.71 -10.03
C SER A 135 17.61 2.87 -10.97
N PHE A 136 17.61 2.17 -12.10
CA PHE A 136 18.63 2.32 -13.14
C PHE A 136 18.62 3.74 -13.76
N TYR A 137 17.45 4.27 -14.12
CA TYR A 137 17.33 5.61 -14.67
C TYR A 137 17.80 6.68 -13.70
N MET A 138 17.35 6.61 -12.44
CA MET A 138 17.77 7.52 -11.38
C MET A 138 19.28 7.46 -11.14
N LYS A 139 19.84 6.25 -11.01
CA LYS A 139 21.27 6.07 -10.78
C LYS A 139 22.08 6.68 -11.92
N HIS A 140 21.74 6.35 -13.16
CA HIS A 140 22.44 6.91 -14.32
C HIS A 140 22.28 8.42 -14.45
N LEU A 141 21.09 8.96 -14.17
CA LEU A 141 20.84 10.40 -14.22
C LEU A 141 21.70 11.12 -13.17
N ILE A 142 21.59 10.72 -11.90
CA ILE A 142 22.27 11.36 -10.79
C ILE A 142 23.79 11.23 -10.91
N HIS A 143 24.33 10.02 -11.16
CA HIS A 143 25.77 9.85 -11.24
C HIS A 143 26.40 10.60 -12.43
N ARG A 144 25.65 10.81 -13.52
CA ARG A 144 26.15 11.50 -14.71
C ARG A 144 26.02 13.01 -14.60
N GLN A 145 24.87 13.50 -14.16
CA GLN A 145 24.55 14.92 -14.17
C GLN A 145 24.89 15.61 -12.84
N PHE A 146 24.83 14.89 -11.73
CA PHE A 146 24.96 15.44 -10.38
C PHE A 146 25.90 14.62 -9.47
N PRO A 147 27.14 14.27 -9.92
CA PRO A 147 28.06 13.48 -9.10
C PRO A 147 28.48 14.19 -7.81
N GLU A 148 28.60 15.52 -7.83
CA GLU A 148 28.94 16.31 -6.64
C GLU A 148 27.80 16.30 -5.63
N ALA A 149 26.55 16.50 -6.06
CA ALA A 149 25.38 16.43 -5.18
C ALA A 149 25.21 15.03 -4.57
N TYR A 150 25.46 13.97 -5.34
CA TYR A 150 25.49 12.60 -4.83
C TYR A 150 26.52 12.42 -3.71
N ASN A 151 27.77 12.82 -3.96
CA ASN A 151 28.86 12.69 -2.99
C ASN A 151 28.61 13.54 -1.73
N ASP A 152 28.13 14.78 -1.91
CA ASP A 152 27.74 15.67 -0.81
C ASP A 152 26.65 15.06 0.06
N PHE A 153 25.58 14.54 -0.57
CA PHE A 153 24.47 13.92 0.15
C PHE A 153 24.93 12.70 0.96
N TYR A 154 25.72 11.81 0.36
CA TYR A 154 26.19 10.60 1.04
C TYR A 154 27.14 10.92 2.19
N LYS A 155 28.03 11.90 2.02
CA LYS A 155 29.00 12.28 3.04
C LYS A 155 28.38 13.12 4.16
N ASN A 156 27.64 14.17 3.81
CA ASN A 156 27.22 15.19 4.76
C ASN A 156 25.82 14.93 5.33
N THR A 157 24.90 14.39 4.52
CA THR A 157 23.54 14.05 4.99
C THR A 157 23.51 12.66 5.61
N LEU A 158 24.01 11.66 4.88
CA LEU A 158 23.93 10.25 5.30
C LEU A 158 25.08 9.80 6.22
N LYS A 159 26.15 10.60 6.32
CA LYS A 159 27.34 10.31 7.13
C LYS A 159 27.98 8.97 6.75
N ILE A 160 28.02 8.66 5.47
CA ILE A 160 28.65 7.46 4.91
C ILE A 160 30.12 7.76 4.61
N GLU A 161 31.02 6.94 5.13
CA GLU A 161 32.48 7.03 4.92
C GLU A 161 32.93 6.24 3.66
N GLU A 162 34.12 6.53 3.13
CA GLU A 162 34.65 5.89 1.91
C GLU A 162 34.81 4.36 2.01
N LYS A 163 35.05 3.82 3.22
CA LYS A 163 35.11 2.37 3.49
C LYS A 163 33.92 1.89 4.30
N HIS A 164 32.72 2.22 3.85
CA HIS A 164 31.50 1.84 4.54
C HIS A 164 31.23 0.33 4.45
N SER A 165 31.09 -0.33 5.60
CA SER A 165 30.59 -1.71 5.65
C SER A 165 29.11 -1.71 6.03
N TRP A 166 28.31 -2.37 5.19
CA TRP A 166 26.89 -2.53 5.44
C TRP A 166 26.66 -3.65 6.44
N ASN A 167 26.05 -3.29 7.56
CA ASN A 167 25.54 -4.22 8.56
C ASN A 167 24.14 -3.78 9.00
N THR A 168 23.44 -4.67 9.69
CA THR A 168 22.06 -4.50 10.16
C THR A 168 21.86 -3.24 11.02
N LYS A 169 22.89 -2.74 11.71
CA LYS A 169 22.82 -1.50 12.50
C LYS A 169 23.00 -0.25 11.63
N ASN A 170 24.03 -0.25 10.78
CA ASN A 170 24.38 0.89 9.94
C ASN A 170 23.28 1.16 8.92
N ILE A 171 22.74 0.12 8.25
CA ILE A 171 21.65 0.27 7.28
C ILE A 171 20.42 0.95 7.91
N LEU A 172 20.03 0.56 9.13
CA LEU A 172 18.91 1.18 9.85
C LEU A 172 19.22 2.61 10.28
N THR A 173 20.45 2.88 10.71
CA THR A 173 20.89 4.24 11.09
C THR A 173 20.81 5.18 9.88
N THR A 174 21.31 4.75 8.73
CA THR A 174 21.25 5.51 7.48
C THR A 174 19.81 5.67 6.99
N THR A 175 18.98 4.62 7.10
CA THR A 175 17.54 4.68 6.77
C THR A 175 16.81 5.73 7.62
N LYS A 176 17.18 5.86 8.89
CA LYS A 176 16.64 6.90 9.78
C LYS A 176 17.01 8.31 9.28
N TYR A 177 18.25 8.52 8.85
CA TYR A 177 18.67 9.81 8.28
C TYR A 177 17.92 10.15 7.00
N ILE A 178 17.73 9.17 6.11
CA ILE A 178 16.92 9.34 4.89
C ILE A 178 15.48 9.71 5.23
N SER A 179 14.85 8.99 6.16
CA SER A 179 13.48 9.31 6.60
C SER A 179 13.37 10.70 7.21
N SER A 180 14.36 11.14 7.98
CA SER A 180 14.36 12.47 8.61
C SER A 180 14.52 13.56 7.55
N TYR A 181 15.46 13.37 6.62
CA TYR A 181 15.66 14.28 5.50
C TYR A 181 14.41 14.38 4.61
N PHE A 182 13.71 13.26 4.35
CA PHE A 182 12.45 13.25 3.62
C PHE A 182 11.41 14.19 4.25
N ASP A 183 11.29 14.18 5.58
CA ASP A 183 10.36 15.05 6.31
C ASP A 183 10.84 16.51 6.32
N GLU A 184 12.12 16.74 6.58
CA GLU A 184 12.74 18.09 6.59
C GLU A 184 12.58 18.79 5.24
N GLN A 185 12.67 18.05 4.14
CA GLN A 185 12.47 18.57 2.80
C GLN A 185 11.00 18.67 2.40
N ASN A 186 10.05 18.26 3.23
CA ASN A 186 8.62 18.25 2.92
C ASN A 186 8.35 17.67 1.51
N ILE A 187 8.87 16.46 1.23
CA ILE A 187 8.80 15.84 -0.11
C ILE A 187 7.35 15.61 -0.53
N THR A 188 6.46 15.35 0.41
CA THR A 188 5.02 15.17 0.18
C THR A 188 4.28 16.48 -0.09
N GLU A 189 4.91 17.63 0.14
CA GLU A 189 4.27 18.96 0.20
C GLU A 189 3.20 19.11 1.31
N TYR A 190 2.74 18.01 1.89
CA TYR A 190 1.90 17.96 3.07
C TYR A 190 2.67 18.35 4.34
N MET A 191 2.26 19.47 4.94
CA MET A 191 2.69 19.86 6.27
C MET A 191 1.64 19.40 7.29
N PRO A 192 1.97 18.47 8.21
CA PRO A 192 1.06 18.11 9.28
C PRO A 192 0.85 19.35 10.15
N ILE A 193 -0.36 19.90 10.11
CA ILE A 193 -0.67 21.17 10.75
C ILE A 193 -0.71 20.98 12.28
N GLY A 194 -0.24 21.97 13.04
CA GLY A 194 -0.06 21.90 14.49
C GLY A 194 -1.31 21.51 15.29
N LYS A 195 -1.12 21.21 16.58
CA LYS A 195 -2.10 20.60 17.51
C LYS A 195 -3.48 21.26 17.58
N ASP A 196 -3.61 22.50 17.12
CA ASP A 196 -4.82 23.34 17.26
C ASP A 196 -5.59 23.55 15.95
N ILE A 197 -5.09 23.04 14.82
CA ILE A 197 -5.82 23.10 13.54
C ILE A 197 -6.48 21.73 13.35
N PRO A 198 -7.81 21.68 13.11
CA PRO A 198 -8.48 20.41 12.86
C PRO A 198 -7.73 19.71 11.74
N ASN A 199 -7.28 18.50 12.04
CA ASN A 199 -6.57 17.58 11.16
C ASN A 199 -7.23 17.54 9.77
N LEU A 200 -6.79 18.44 8.88
CA LEU A 200 -7.12 18.41 7.47
C LEU A 200 -6.19 17.36 6.90
N PHE A 201 -6.74 16.18 6.62
CA PHE A 201 -5.99 15.06 6.05
C PHE A 201 -6.27 14.96 4.56
N PRO A 202 -5.48 15.60 3.70
CA PRO A 202 -5.61 15.35 2.30
C PRO A 202 -4.81 14.14 1.87
N THR A 203 -5.48 13.10 1.37
CA THR A 203 -4.84 12.07 0.54
C THR A 203 -4.43 12.61 -0.84
N TRP A 204 -4.74 13.89 -1.17
CA TRP A 204 -4.48 14.48 -2.49
C TRP A 204 -3.01 14.45 -2.92
N TYR A 205 -2.06 14.52 -1.98
CA TYR A 205 -0.63 14.56 -2.33
C TYR A 205 -0.07 13.22 -2.83
N VAL A 206 -0.85 12.14 -2.68
CA VAL A 206 -0.59 10.82 -3.27
C VAL A 206 -1.76 10.37 -4.16
N GLU A 207 -2.66 11.28 -4.53
CA GLU A 207 -3.76 10.96 -5.44
C GLU A 207 -3.18 10.57 -6.79
N ASN A 208 -3.54 9.38 -7.28
CA ASN A 208 -3.00 8.79 -8.51
C ASN A 208 -1.48 8.59 -8.53
N ILE A 209 -0.84 8.49 -7.36
CA ILE A 209 0.58 8.18 -7.22
C ILE A 209 0.75 6.78 -6.62
N TYR A 210 1.47 5.92 -7.33
CA TYR A 210 1.78 4.54 -6.91
C TYR A 210 3.08 4.47 -6.09
N GLN A 211 4.10 5.22 -6.51
CA GLN A 211 5.31 5.43 -5.72
C GLN A 211 5.67 6.90 -5.66
N LEU A 212 6.09 7.34 -4.48
CA LEU A 212 6.56 8.68 -4.20
C LEU A 212 7.99 8.59 -3.69
N ALA A 213 8.94 9.11 -4.46
CA ALA A 213 10.35 9.21 -4.11
C ALA A 213 10.94 7.91 -3.55
N GLY A 214 10.71 6.79 -4.25
CA GLY A 214 11.22 5.45 -3.89
C GLY A 214 10.38 4.70 -2.83
N TRP A 215 9.31 5.31 -2.33
CA TRP A 215 8.36 4.67 -1.42
C TRP A 215 7.11 4.25 -2.18
N TYR A 216 6.63 3.04 -1.93
CA TYR A 216 5.27 2.66 -2.32
C TYR A 216 4.25 3.41 -1.50
N THR A 217 3.16 3.83 -2.14
CA THR A 217 2.02 4.45 -1.46
C THR A 217 1.01 3.36 -1.09
N PHE A 218 0.45 3.47 0.11
CA PHE A 218 -0.68 2.67 0.56
C PHE A 218 -1.64 3.59 1.30
N ARG A 219 -2.93 3.50 0.98
CA ARG A 219 -3.94 4.44 1.47
C ARG A 219 -5.03 3.66 2.19
N LEU A 220 -5.28 4.04 3.43
CA LEU A 220 -6.22 3.36 4.32
C LEU A 220 -6.95 4.38 5.19
N ASN A 221 -8.25 4.48 4.97
CA ASN A 221 -9.08 5.56 5.44
C ASN A 221 -8.41 6.91 5.17
N LYS A 222 -8.38 7.80 6.15
CA LYS A 222 -7.71 9.10 6.07
C LYS A 222 -6.17 9.05 6.09
N HIS A 223 -5.58 7.85 6.16
CA HIS A 223 -4.15 7.68 6.37
C HIS A 223 -3.43 7.34 5.07
N VAL A 224 -2.27 7.95 4.90
CA VAL A 224 -1.31 7.61 3.85
C VAL A 224 -0.11 6.96 4.53
N VAL A 225 0.20 5.76 4.10
CA VAL A 225 1.35 4.98 4.51
C VAL A 225 2.32 4.92 3.34
N LEU A 226 3.52 5.42 3.56
CA LEU A 226 4.64 5.20 2.67
C LEU A 226 5.41 3.97 3.16
N TRP A 227 5.76 3.06 2.27
CA TRP A 227 6.48 1.87 2.68
C TRP A 227 7.49 1.41 1.63
N SER A 228 8.49 0.67 2.08
CA SER A 228 9.44 -0.01 1.20
C SER A 228 9.97 -1.25 1.91
N SER A 229 10.37 -2.25 1.13
CA SER A 229 10.97 -3.46 1.65
C SER A 229 11.95 -4.05 0.65
N MET A 230 12.99 -4.69 1.18
CA MET A 230 13.99 -5.39 0.38
C MET A 230 14.48 -6.61 1.15
N SER A 231 14.69 -7.70 0.43
CA SER A 231 15.16 -8.96 1.00
C SER A 231 16.31 -9.51 0.17
N ASP A 232 17.26 -10.17 0.84
CA ASP A 232 18.25 -11.06 0.25
C ASP A 232 18.05 -12.47 0.81
N GLU A 233 18.96 -13.40 0.53
CA GLU A 233 18.86 -14.77 1.03
C GLU A 233 18.88 -14.87 2.57
N SER A 234 19.43 -13.86 3.25
CA SER A 234 19.70 -13.87 4.69
C SER A 234 18.73 -13.01 5.49
N GLN A 235 18.33 -11.86 4.97
CA GLN A 235 17.70 -10.78 5.73
C GLN A 235 16.59 -10.12 4.92
N THR A 236 15.64 -9.53 5.63
CA THR A 236 14.56 -8.69 5.10
C THR A 236 14.53 -7.39 5.89
N LEU A 237 14.52 -6.28 5.17
CA LEU A 237 14.29 -4.95 5.68
C LEU A 237 12.89 -4.50 5.28
N LEU A 238 12.11 -4.03 6.25
CA LEU A 238 10.80 -3.44 6.07
C LEU A 238 10.79 -2.06 6.71
N CYS A 239 10.39 -1.04 5.97
CA CYS A 239 10.24 0.32 6.45
C CYS A 239 8.83 0.83 6.14
N ILE A 240 8.16 1.35 7.16
CA ILE A 240 6.79 1.88 7.11
C ILE A 240 6.81 3.27 7.73
N LYS A 241 6.30 4.25 6.99
CA LYS A 241 6.26 5.66 7.35
C LYS A 241 4.83 6.17 7.28
N PHE A 242 4.38 6.72 8.40
CA PHE A 242 3.06 7.31 8.63
C PHE A 242 3.23 8.83 8.62
N ILE A 243 2.87 9.47 7.51
CA ILE A 243 3.14 10.89 7.28
C ILE A 243 2.31 11.76 8.23
N ASP A 244 1.02 11.44 8.36
CA ASP A 244 0.07 12.16 9.21
C ASP A 244 0.35 11.96 10.70
N LEU A 245 0.99 10.85 11.07
CA LEU A 245 1.39 10.53 12.44
C LEU A 245 2.85 10.91 12.74
N ARG A 246 3.59 11.45 11.76
CA ARG A 246 5.03 11.76 11.86
C ARG A 246 5.84 10.62 12.48
N LYS A 247 5.52 9.40 12.06
CA LYS A 247 6.07 8.17 12.63
C LYS A 247 6.73 7.34 11.54
N THR A 248 7.94 6.86 11.79
CA THR A 248 8.60 5.88 10.92
C THR A 248 9.06 4.68 11.74
N ILE A 249 8.76 3.49 11.23
CA ILE A 249 9.16 2.20 11.78
C ILE A 249 9.98 1.48 10.72
N ALA A 250 11.22 1.14 11.03
CA ALA A 250 12.03 0.27 10.17
C ALA A 250 12.57 -0.91 10.97
N ILE A 251 12.50 -2.10 10.38
CA ILE A 251 12.86 -3.35 11.03
C ILE A 251 13.66 -4.21 10.05
N ILE A 252 14.79 -4.74 10.51
CA ILE A 252 15.56 -5.75 9.79
C ILE A 252 15.57 -7.06 10.57
N TYR A 253 15.25 -8.16 9.89
CA TYR A 253 15.11 -9.49 10.48
C TYR A 253 15.53 -10.58 9.47
N PRO A 254 15.83 -11.81 9.92
CA PRO A 254 16.15 -12.93 9.04
C PRO A 254 15.07 -13.13 7.97
N ASN A 255 15.48 -13.32 6.72
CA ASN A 255 14.54 -13.62 5.66
C ASN A 255 13.82 -14.93 5.99
N LYS A 256 12.49 -14.87 5.99
CA LYS A 256 11.63 -15.99 6.32
C LYS A 256 10.43 -15.99 5.40
N GLU A 257 10.20 -17.15 4.82
CA GLU A 257 9.09 -17.36 3.89
C GLU A 257 7.75 -16.98 4.55
N GLY A 258 6.90 -16.28 3.80
CA GLY A 258 5.59 -15.84 4.30
C GLY A 258 5.54 -14.56 5.09
N LEU A 259 6.67 -13.89 5.32
CA LEU A 259 6.70 -12.58 5.98
C LEU A 259 6.91 -11.41 5.02
N SER A 260 7.20 -11.71 3.75
CA SER A 260 7.45 -10.73 2.70
C SER A 260 6.18 -9.93 2.32
N PRO A 261 6.27 -8.61 2.11
CA PRO A 261 5.22 -7.78 1.53
C PRO A 261 5.19 -7.84 0.00
N PHE A 262 5.72 -8.91 -0.60
CA PHE A 262 5.70 -9.14 -2.03
C PHE A 262 5.05 -10.49 -2.33
N ASP A 263 4.32 -10.57 -3.44
CA ASP A 263 3.78 -11.84 -3.94
C ASP A 263 4.89 -12.70 -4.57
N SER A 264 4.54 -13.90 -5.06
CA SER A 264 5.54 -14.80 -5.67
C SER A 264 6.12 -14.29 -6.99
N ASN A 265 5.47 -13.29 -7.62
CA ASN A 265 5.92 -12.65 -8.85
C ASN A 265 6.75 -11.39 -8.54
N GLY A 266 6.94 -11.04 -7.26
CA GLY A 266 7.63 -9.84 -6.84
C GLY A 266 6.77 -8.56 -6.89
N ASN A 267 5.45 -8.69 -7.08
CA ASN A 267 4.56 -7.53 -7.02
C ASN A 267 4.43 -7.07 -5.56
N PRO A 268 4.53 -5.74 -5.30
CA PRO A 268 4.43 -5.20 -3.96
C PRO A 268 2.97 -5.16 -3.47
N ASP A 269 2.74 -5.66 -2.27
CA ASP A 269 1.51 -5.51 -1.50
C ASP A 269 1.83 -5.60 -0.01
N LEU A 270 1.82 -4.44 0.66
CA LEU A 270 2.13 -4.32 2.09
C LEU A 270 1.30 -5.28 2.95
N LEU A 271 0.04 -5.53 2.56
CA LEU A 271 -0.91 -6.35 3.32
C LEU A 271 -0.70 -7.85 3.10
N LEU A 272 0.31 -8.26 2.31
CA LEU A 272 0.77 -9.64 2.30
C LEU A 272 1.59 -9.99 3.53
N SER A 273 2.29 -9.00 4.11
CA SER A 273 3.16 -9.20 5.27
C SER A 273 2.34 -9.20 6.58
N PRO A 274 2.32 -10.31 7.34
CA PRO A 274 1.68 -10.32 8.65
C PRO A 274 2.34 -9.37 9.65
N ILE A 275 3.65 -9.10 9.50
CA ILE A 275 4.36 -8.11 10.34
C ILE A 275 3.81 -6.71 10.05
N ALA A 276 3.67 -6.34 8.77
CA ALA A 276 3.11 -5.05 8.40
C ALA A 276 1.65 -4.91 8.84
N LEU A 277 0.83 -5.96 8.67
CA LEU A 277 -0.56 -5.97 9.10
C LEU A 277 -0.71 -5.73 10.60
N ASP A 278 0.11 -6.38 11.43
CA ASP A 278 0.06 -6.17 12.88
C ASP A 278 0.48 -4.74 13.27
N ILE A 279 1.54 -4.21 12.63
CA ILE A 279 1.98 -2.82 12.82
C ILE A 279 0.88 -1.83 12.42
N LEU A 280 0.23 -2.02 11.27
CA LEU A 280 -0.85 -1.16 10.77
C LEU A 280 -2.04 -1.20 11.73
N LYS A 281 -2.48 -2.38 12.16
CA LYS A 281 -3.58 -2.53 13.12
C LYS A 281 -3.23 -1.89 14.46
N ASN A 282 -2.04 -2.13 14.99
CA ASN A 282 -1.62 -1.55 16.26
C ASN A 282 -1.55 -0.02 16.22
N THR A 283 -1.20 0.53 15.05
CA THR A 283 -1.08 1.98 14.84
C THR A 283 -2.45 2.65 14.67
N PHE A 284 -3.35 2.05 13.89
CA PHE A 284 -4.59 2.70 13.46
C PHE A 284 -5.85 2.30 14.23
N GLU A 285 -5.94 1.07 14.73
CA GLU A 285 -7.15 0.57 15.40
C GLU A 285 -7.23 1.10 16.84
N PRO A 286 -8.23 1.95 17.20
CA PRO A 286 -8.34 2.51 18.54
C PRO A 286 -8.53 1.43 19.61
N ASN A 287 -9.29 0.38 19.27
CA ASN A 287 -9.57 -0.77 20.15
C ASN A 287 -8.77 -1.99 19.69
N TYR A 288 -7.47 -1.80 19.42
CA TYR A 288 -6.60 -2.87 18.97
C TYR A 288 -6.65 -4.01 19.98
N CYS A 289 -7.04 -5.17 19.49
CA CYS A 289 -6.98 -6.43 20.22
C CYS A 289 -6.37 -7.45 19.27
N LYS A 290 -5.35 -8.15 19.76
CA LYS A 290 -4.68 -9.20 19.01
C LYS A 290 -5.64 -10.38 18.83
N ILE A 291 -5.76 -10.86 17.60
CA ILE A 291 -6.53 -12.06 17.28
C ILE A 291 -5.64 -13.27 17.54
N ASP A 292 -6.11 -14.19 18.37
CA ASP A 292 -5.41 -15.45 18.63
C ASP A 292 -5.91 -16.52 17.68
N PHE A 293 -5.17 -16.72 16.58
CA PHE A 293 -5.51 -17.70 15.54
C PHE A 293 -5.36 -19.15 16.00
N ASN A 294 -4.72 -19.41 17.15
CA ASN A 294 -4.60 -20.78 17.69
C ASN A 294 -5.88 -21.26 18.40
N GLN A 295 -6.86 -20.39 18.61
CA GLN A 295 -8.11 -20.75 19.28
C GLN A 295 -9.03 -21.62 18.41
N SER A 296 -10.12 -22.10 19.03
CA SER A 296 -11.18 -22.82 18.32
C SER A 296 -11.87 -21.93 17.29
N LYS A 297 -12.46 -22.57 16.28
CA LYS A 297 -13.22 -21.91 15.20
C LYS A 297 -14.28 -20.95 15.74
N GLU A 298 -15.01 -21.36 16.78
CA GLU A 298 -16.12 -20.60 17.36
C GLU A 298 -15.61 -19.31 18.02
N LYS A 299 -14.53 -19.41 18.79
CA LYS A 299 -13.90 -18.24 19.44
C LYS A 299 -13.32 -17.28 18.41
N LEU A 300 -12.65 -17.81 17.38
CA LEU A 300 -12.09 -16.99 16.31
C LEU A 300 -13.21 -16.26 15.54
N CYS A 301 -14.31 -16.97 15.24
CA CYS A 301 -15.49 -16.37 14.64
C CYS A 301 -16.07 -15.23 15.48
N LEU A 302 -16.14 -15.38 16.81
CA LEU A 302 -16.63 -14.33 17.71
C LEU A 302 -15.72 -13.10 17.70
N GLN A 303 -14.41 -13.30 17.86
CA GLN A 303 -13.43 -12.19 17.84
C GLN A 303 -13.49 -11.40 16.52
N LEU A 304 -13.56 -12.08 15.37
CA LEU A 304 -13.63 -11.41 14.07
C LEU A 304 -14.99 -10.75 13.81
N LYS A 305 -16.10 -11.34 14.32
CA LYS A 305 -17.43 -10.71 14.22
C LYS A 305 -17.50 -9.38 14.96
N GLU A 306 -16.84 -9.27 16.12
CA GLU A 306 -16.76 -8.01 16.87
C GLU A 306 -16.07 -6.90 16.08
N LYS A 307 -15.13 -7.26 15.20
CA LYS A 307 -14.39 -6.31 14.35
C LYS A 307 -15.12 -5.88 13.09
N ARG A 308 -16.27 -6.47 12.72
CA ARG A 308 -17.01 -6.13 11.48
C ARG A 308 -17.43 -4.67 11.35
N LYS A 309 -17.56 -3.95 12.46
CA LYS A 309 -17.88 -2.51 12.48
C LYS A 309 -16.65 -1.61 12.51
N SER A 310 -15.45 -2.19 12.59
CA SER A 310 -14.21 -1.42 12.55
C SER A 310 -14.07 -0.78 11.16
N PRO A 311 -13.68 0.51 11.08
CA PRO A 311 -13.32 1.13 9.82
C PRO A 311 -12.06 0.49 9.20
N TYR A 312 -11.35 -0.39 9.93
CA TYR A 312 -10.16 -1.11 9.50
C TYR A 312 -10.41 -2.62 9.31
N ILE A 313 -11.66 -3.05 9.11
CA ILE A 313 -12.02 -4.46 8.92
C ILE A 313 -11.19 -5.16 7.83
N ALA A 314 -10.80 -4.44 6.77
CA ALA A 314 -9.97 -5.00 5.72
C ALA A 314 -8.61 -5.53 6.23
N LEU A 315 -8.00 -4.87 7.23
CA LEU A 315 -6.76 -5.35 7.84
C LEU A 315 -6.95 -6.69 8.56
N TYR A 316 -8.11 -6.90 9.21
CA TYR A 316 -8.44 -8.16 9.86
C TYR A 316 -8.73 -9.27 8.86
N ILE A 317 -9.40 -8.95 7.75
CA ILE A 317 -9.61 -9.90 6.65
C ILE A 317 -8.25 -10.32 6.06
N LYS A 318 -7.36 -9.35 5.79
CA LYS A 318 -6.02 -9.60 5.24
C LYS A 318 -5.11 -10.37 6.20
N GLU A 319 -5.23 -10.13 7.50
CA GLU A 319 -4.55 -10.93 8.52
C GLU A 319 -5.01 -12.39 8.49
N LEU A 320 -6.32 -12.65 8.51
CA LEU A 320 -6.83 -14.01 8.37
C LEU A 320 -6.33 -14.67 7.07
N GLN A 321 -6.34 -13.95 5.95
CA GLN A 321 -5.77 -14.44 4.69
C GLN A 321 -4.27 -14.74 4.81
N SER A 322 -3.48 -13.93 5.52
CA SER A 322 -2.05 -14.21 5.75
C SER A 322 -1.82 -15.48 6.58
N HIS A 323 -2.64 -15.74 7.60
CA HIS A 323 -2.55 -16.97 8.39
C HIS A 323 -2.98 -18.19 7.58
N ILE A 324 -3.99 -18.06 6.71
CA ILE A 324 -4.37 -19.13 5.76
C ILE A 324 -3.21 -19.47 4.82
N ARG A 325 -2.56 -18.45 4.24
CA ARG A 325 -1.38 -18.64 3.37
C ARG A 325 -0.24 -19.33 4.13
N LEU A 326 0.05 -18.87 5.36
CA LEU A 326 1.11 -19.44 6.19
C LEU A 326 0.83 -20.91 6.54
N ALA A 327 -0.39 -21.22 7.01
CA ALA A 327 -0.81 -22.58 7.34
C ALA A 327 -0.70 -23.52 6.12
N SER A 328 -1.07 -23.02 4.93
CA SER A 328 -0.90 -23.78 3.68
C SER A 328 0.58 -24.04 3.36
N ARG A 329 1.46 -23.06 3.55
CA ARG A 329 2.90 -23.20 3.21
C ARG A 329 3.62 -24.19 4.11
N ILE A 330 3.31 -24.17 5.41
CA ILE A 330 3.90 -25.12 6.37
C ILE A 330 3.21 -26.49 6.37
N ASN A 331 2.34 -26.76 5.38
CA ASN A 331 1.56 -28.00 5.24
C ASN A 331 0.71 -28.36 6.48
N ASN A 332 0.28 -27.38 7.28
CA ASN A 332 -0.61 -27.63 8.40
C ASN A 332 -2.07 -27.67 7.93
N HIS A 333 -2.51 -28.86 7.48
CA HIS A 333 -3.82 -29.04 6.85
C HIS A 333 -4.98 -28.76 7.80
N ASN A 334 -4.87 -29.14 9.07
CA ASN A 334 -5.92 -28.91 10.07
C ASN A 334 -6.14 -27.41 10.31
N GLU A 335 -5.04 -26.67 10.49
CA GLU A 335 -5.11 -25.22 10.68
C GLU A 335 -5.62 -24.51 9.42
N TYR A 336 -5.15 -24.93 8.24
CA TYR A 336 -5.64 -24.40 6.97
C TYR A 336 -7.16 -24.56 6.82
N GLN A 337 -7.70 -25.77 7.06
CA GLN A 337 -9.14 -26.01 6.92
C GLN A 337 -9.94 -25.21 7.95
N LYS A 338 -9.49 -25.16 9.21
CA LYS A 338 -10.12 -24.35 10.26
C LYS A 338 -10.22 -22.87 9.84
N LEU A 339 -9.12 -22.28 9.39
CA LEU A 339 -9.07 -20.87 9.02
C LEU A 339 -9.87 -20.59 7.73
N LYS A 340 -9.83 -21.51 6.76
CA LYS A 340 -10.64 -21.44 5.53
C LYS A 340 -12.13 -21.43 5.86
N GLU A 341 -12.60 -22.32 6.72
CA GLU A 341 -14.02 -22.34 7.14
C GLU A 341 -14.45 -21.03 7.80
N VAL A 342 -13.61 -20.46 8.67
CA VAL A 342 -13.86 -19.15 9.31
C VAL A 342 -13.97 -18.06 8.25
N TYR A 343 -13.04 -18.03 7.29
CA TYR A 343 -13.03 -17.04 6.22
C TYR A 343 -14.28 -17.14 5.34
N ASP A 344 -14.58 -18.33 4.82
CA ASP A 344 -15.73 -18.57 3.93
C ASP A 344 -17.06 -18.25 4.65
N THR A 345 -17.14 -18.52 5.96
CA THR A 345 -18.33 -18.20 6.78
C THR A 345 -18.50 -16.70 7.01
N LEU A 346 -17.40 -15.99 7.28
CA LEU A 346 -17.48 -14.59 7.71
C LEU A 346 -17.45 -13.59 6.54
N PHE A 347 -16.80 -13.96 5.43
CA PHE A 347 -16.51 -13.08 4.31
C PHE A 347 -16.86 -13.73 2.96
N PRO A 348 -18.11 -14.20 2.77
CA PRO A 348 -18.52 -14.98 1.59
C PRO A 348 -18.47 -14.20 0.28
N HIS A 349 -18.33 -12.87 0.33
CA HIS A 349 -18.23 -11.99 -0.84
C HIS A 349 -16.79 -11.56 -1.15
N SER A 350 -15.80 -12.06 -0.41
CA SER A 350 -14.38 -11.81 -0.68
C SER A 350 -13.83 -12.76 -1.74
N LEU A 351 -12.57 -12.55 -2.14
CA LEU A 351 -11.87 -13.46 -3.04
C LEU A 351 -11.87 -14.91 -2.51
N PRO A 352 -12.19 -15.93 -3.33
CA PRO A 352 -12.17 -17.32 -2.88
C PRO A 352 -10.78 -17.77 -2.39
N CYS A 353 -10.74 -18.60 -1.35
CA CYS A 353 -9.50 -19.03 -0.71
C CYS A 353 -8.46 -19.64 -1.65
N ASP A 354 -8.89 -20.35 -2.71
CA ASP A 354 -7.99 -21.00 -3.66
C ASP A 354 -7.10 -19.99 -4.41
N TYR A 355 -7.56 -18.75 -4.57
CA TYR A 355 -6.82 -17.67 -5.21
C TYR A 355 -5.92 -16.89 -4.23
N LEU A 356 -5.95 -17.20 -2.92
CA LEU A 356 -5.01 -16.62 -1.95
C LEU A 356 -3.61 -17.20 -2.08
N LYS A 357 -3.47 -18.38 -2.70
CA LYS A 357 -2.18 -19.06 -2.92
C LYS A 357 -1.53 -18.65 -4.24
N ALA A 358 -2.33 -18.20 -5.19
CA ALA A 358 -1.87 -17.77 -6.50
C ALA A 358 -1.52 -16.28 -6.48
N SER A 359 -0.43 -15.93 -7.15
CA SER A 359 -0.16 -14.54 -7.48
C SER A 359 -0.97 -14.15 -8.71
N PRO A 360 -1.68 -13.02 -8.69
CA PRO A 360 -2.36 -12.56 -9.89
C PRO A 360 -1.35 -12.25 -11.00
N LEU A 361 -1.76 -12.40 -12.26
CA LEU A 361 -1.04 -11.87 -13.41
C LEU A 361 -0.89 -10.35 -13.29
N THR A 362 -1.94 -9.70 -12.81
CA THR A 362 -1.96 -8.27 -12.52
C THR A 362 -3.13 -7.93 -11.60
N ALA A 363 -2.99 -6.85 -10.84
CA ALA A 363 -4.03 -6.34 -9.95
C ALA A 363 -3.96 -4.81 -9.85
N ILE A 364 -5.14 -4.20 -9.76
CA ILE A 364 -5.34 -2.86 -9.22
C ILE A 364 -6.20 -3.07 -7.99
N ASN A 365 -5.56 -3.04 -6.83
CA ASN A 365 -6.14 -3.31 -5.52
C ASN A 365 -6.12 -2.05 -4.66
N TYR A 366 -6.85 -2.09 -3.54
CA TYR A 366 -6.92 -1.00 -2.58
C TYR A 366 -7.31 0.33 -3.24
N VAL A 367 -8.28 0.26 -4.15
CA VAL A 367 -8.73 1.41 -4.93
C VAL A 367 -9.17 2.54 -3.99
N SER A 368 -8.63 3.72 -4.28
CA SER A 368 -8.84 4.98 -3.57
C SER A 368 -9.90 5.85 -4.23
N ASP A 369 -10.23 6.98 -3.60
CA ASP A 369 -11.06 8.01 -4.21
C ASP A 369 -10.36 8.61 -5.43
N ARG A 370 -11.11 8.78 -6.53
CA ARG A 370 -10.65 9.41 -7.79
C ARG A 370 -9.41 8.73 -8.38
N MET A 371 -9.25 7.44 -8.12
CA MET A 371 -8.20 6.63 -8.72
C MET A 371 -8.40 6.53 -10.22
N ASN A 372 -7.35 6.73 -10.98
CA ASN A 372 -7.19 6.41 -12.37
C ASN A 372 -5.91 5.57 -12.47
N ALA A 373 -6.08 4.26 -12.61
CA ALA A 373 -4.99 3.31 -12.54
C ALA A 373 -4.96 2.39 -13.76
N SER A 374 -3.76 1.92 -14.05
CA SER A 374 -3.53 0.95 -15.12
C SER A 374 -2.35 0.05 -14.82
N ARG A 375 -2.44 -1.21 -15.26
CA ARG A 375 -1.34 -2.19 -15.13
C ARG A 375 -1.23 -3.06 -16.38
N TYR A 376 -0.01 -3.41 -16.75
CA TYR A 376 0.24 -4.38 -17.82
C TYR A 376 0.10 -5.82 -17.33
N PHE A 377 -0.25 -6.70 -18.24
CA PHE A 377 0.07 -8.12 -18.18
C PHE A 377 0.32 -8.66 -19.58
N ILE A 378 1.14 -9.71 -19.67
CA ILE A 378 1.55 -10.33 -20.92
C ILE A 378 1.12 -11.79 -20.90
N LEU A 379 0.51 -12.23 -22.00
CA LEU A 379 0.21 -13.63 -22.25
C LEU A 379 1.07 -14.12 -23.41
N ASN A 380 1.89 -15.13 -23.16
CA ASN A 380 2.77 -15.71 -24.18
C ASN A 380 2.06 -16.75 -25.06
N GLU A 381 0.93 -17.24 -24.59
CA GLU A 381 0.12 -18.26 -25.23
C GLU A 381 -1.36 -17.96 -24.97
N GLU A 382 -2.25 -18.57 -25.75
CA GLU A 382 -3.68 -18.53 -25.46
C GLU A 382 -3.91 -19.10 -24.06
N SER A 383 -4.60 -18.35 -23.20
CA SER A 383 -4.69 -18.66 -21.79
C SER A 383 -6.14 -18.55 -21.29
N ASN A 384 -6.53 -19.48 -20.42
CA ASN A 384 -7.72 -19.35 -19.61
C ASN A 384 -7.46 -18.34 -18.50
N ILE A 385 -8.27 -17.30 -18.45
CA ILE A 385 -8.14 -16.17 -17.54
C ILE A 385 -9.38 -16.09 -16.65
N THR A 386 -9.15 -15.96 -15.34
CA THR A 386 -10.19 -15.61 -14.39
C THR A 386 -10.00 -14.16 -13.96
N ILE A 387 -11.06 -13.36 -14.09
CA ILE A 387 -11.11 -11.96 -13.68
C ILE A 387 -11.98 -11.87 -12.43
N PHE A 388 -11.44 -11.26 -11.39
CA PHE A 388 -12.18 -10.85 -10.21
C PHE A 388 -12.30 -9.34 -10.17
N HIS A 389 -13.50 -8.81 -9.98
CA HIS A 389 -13.70 -7.38 -9.81
C HIS A 389 -14.71 -7.06 -8.72
N SER A 390 -14.49 -5.97 -8.00
CA SER A 390 -15.41 -5.42 -7.00
C SER A 390 -15.65 -3.95 -7.35
N ASN A 391 -16.85 -3.67 -7.87
CA ASN A 391 -17.28 -2.33 -8.28
C ASN A 391 -18.63 -2.02 -7.63
N GLN A 392 -18.83 -0.76 -7.23
CA GLN A 392 -20.08 -0.31 -6.67
C GLN A 392 -21.11 -0.12 -7.78
N ARG A 393 -22.24 -0.83 -7.65
CA ARG A 393 -23.43 -0.57 -8.46
C ARG A 393 -24.26 0.54 -7.84
N ARG A 394 -24.71 1.49 -8.66
CA ARG A 394 -25.66 2.53 -8.26
C ARG A 394 -26.89 2.48 -9.15
N LYS A 395 -28.04 2.68 -8.53
CA LYS A 395 -29.28 2.95 -9.25
C LYS A 395 -29.25 4.41 -9.69
N TYR A 396 -29.20 4.64 -10.98
CA TYR A 396 -29.42 5.95 -11.57
C TYR A 396 -30.93 6.18 -11.68
N ILE A 397 -31.42 7.17 -10.94
CA ILE A 397 -32.81 7.61 -11.03
C ILE A 397 -32.86 8.71 -12.07
N ALA A 398 -33.59 8.48 -13.15
CA ALA A 398 -33.78 9.46 -14.19
C ALA A 398 -34.49 10.71 -13.64
N LYS A 399 -34.01 11.89 -13.99
CA LYS A 399 -34.65 13.17 -13.58
C LYS A 399 -35.95 13.44 -14.33
N ASP A 400 -36.17 12.76 -15.45
CA ASP A 400 -37.30 12.90 -16.35
C ASP A 400 -38.09 11.57 -16.39
N LYS A 401 -39.42 11.63 -16.32
CA LYS A 401 -40.33 10.48 -16.43
C LYS A 401 -40.28 9.76 -17.79
N SER A 402 -39.66 10.34 -18.81
CA SER A 402 -39.45 9.76 -20.15
C SER A 402 -38.25 8.82 -20.21
N THR A 403 -37.34 8.88 -19.23
CA THR A 403 -36.17 8.00 -19.14
C THR A 403 -36.36 7.01 -18.01
N ASN A 404 -36.10 5.73 -18.28
CA ASN A 404 -36.19 4.70 -17.25
C ASN A 404 -34.99 4.76 -16.30
N ASP A 405 -35.24 4.42 -15.04
CA ASP A 405 -34.18 4.12 -14.09
C ASP A 405 -33.21 3.08 -14.68
N SER A 406 -31.91 3.26 -14.46
CA SER A 406 -30.88 2.32 -14.90
C SER A 406 -29.93 1.96 -13.77
N ILE A 407 -29.22 0.84 -13.90
CA ILE A 407 -28.12 0.49 -13.01
C ILE A 407 -26.84 0.87 -13.73
N VAL A 408 -25.93 1.56 -13.04
CA VAL A 408 -24.61 1.91 -13.53
C VAL A 408 -23.56 1.45 -12.54
N PHE A 409 -22.35 1.16 -13.03
CA PHE A 409 -21.20 1.06 -12.14
C PHE A 409 -20.68 2.47 -11.84
N ALA A 410 -20.54 2.79 -10.56
CA ALA A 410 -19.89 4.02 -10.11
C ALA A 410 -18.41 3.99 -10.50
N ASP A 411 -17.77 2.85 -10.22
CA ASP A 411 -16.37 2.60 -10.55
C ASP A 411 -16.27 1.70 -11.78
N LYS A 412 -15.36 2.03 -12.68
CA LYS A 412 -15.24 1.39 -13.99
C LYS A 412 -13.94 0.61 -14.03
N CYS A 413 -14.02 -0.61 -14.55
CA CYS A 413 -12.83 -1.37 -14.92
C CYS A 413 -13.02 -2.01 -16.29
N TRP A 414 -11.94 -2.17 -17.03
CA TRP A 414 -11.94 -2.79 -18.34
C TRP A 414 -10.53 -3.26 -18.73
N ILE A 415 -10.44 -4.12 -19.73
CA ILE A 415 -9.17 -4.58 -20.28
C ILE A 415 -9.09 -4.11 -21.73
N ILE A 416 -7.93 -3.58 -22.11
CA ILE A 416 -7.61 -3.22 -23.49
C ILE A 416 -6.43 -4.04 -24.02
N LYS A 417 -6.43 -4.29 -25.32
CA LYS A 417 -5.25 -4.80 -26.05
C LYS A 417 -4.29 -3.64 -26.33
N GLU A 418 -3.03 -3.73 -25.92
CA GLU A 418 -2.07 -2.61 -25.99
C GLU A 418 -1.93 -2.04 -27.42
N GLN A 419 -1.76 -2.91 -28.42
CA GLN A 419 -1.49 -2.45 -29.79
C GLN A 419 -2.68 -1.76 -30.46
N SER A 420 -3.89 -2.32 -30.32
CA SER A 420 -5.09 -1.78 -30.97
C SER A 420 -5.85 -0.76 -30.11
N GLN A 421 -5.53 -0.67 -28.81
CA GLN A 421 -6.29 0.08 -27.80
C GLN A 421 -7.78 -0.33 -27.71
N GLU A 422 -8.13 -1.49 -28.26
CA GLU A 422 -9.49 -2.02 -28.26
C GLU A 422 -9.87 -2.55 -26.87
N ILE A 423 -11.07 -2.21 -26.40
CA ILE A 423 -11.64 -2.78 -25.17
C ILE A 423 -12.10 -4.20 -25.47
N ILE A 424 -11.40 -5.19 -24.93
CA ILE A 424 -11.71 -6.60 -25.12
C ILE A 424 -12.62 -7.16 -24.03
N TRP A 425 -12.69 -6.48 -22.89
CA TRP A 425 -13.54 -6.89 -21.77
C TRP A 425 -13.93 -5.70 -20.89
N LYS A 426 -15.17 -5.70 -20.41
CA LYS A 426 -15.70 -4.83 -19.36
C LYS A 426 -16.81 -5.57 -18.61
N PRO A 427 -17.06 -5.28 -17.31
CA PRO A 427 -18.15 -5.88 -16.57
C PRO A 427 -19.51 -5.68 -17.24
N ALA A 428 -20.31 -6.74 -17.31
CA ALA A 428 -21.69 -6.65 -17.75
C ALA A 428 -22.57 -6.07 -16.63
N ILE A 429 -23.48 -5.18 -16.98
CA ILE A 429 -24.51 -4.69 -16.06
C ILE A 429 -25.67 -5.68 -16.10
N THR A 430 -25.89 -6.42 -15.01
CA THR A 430 -27.03 -7.32 -14.86
C THR A 430 -28.08 -6.69 -13.94
N ASN A 431 -29.36 -6.79 -14.31
CA ASN A 431 -30.47 -6.22 -13.54
C ASN A 431 -30.85 -7.08 -12.31
N ASN A 432 -30.23 -8.25 -12.14
CA ASN A 432 -30.64 -9.27 -11.17
C ASN A 432 -29.89 -9.23 -9.84
N ILE A 433 -28.93 -8.30 -9.66
CA ILE A 433 -28.13 -8.22 -8.44
C ILE A 433 -28.62 -7.06 -7.57
N PRO A 434 -28.82 -7.26 -6.24
CA PRO A 434 -29.25 -6.20 -5.34
C PRO A 434 -28.31 -5.00 -5.43
N VAL A 435 -28.88 -3.83 -5.70
CA VAL A 435 -28.18 -2.54 -5.57
C VAL A 435 -27.76 -2.41 -4.10
N GLN A 436 -26.50 -2.05 -3.83
CA GLN A 436 -25.86 -1.80 -2.51
C GLN A 436 -24.99 -2.91 -1.89
N ILE A 437 -25.02 -4.17 -2.36
CA ILE A 437 -24.03 -5.16 -1.88
C ILE A 437 -22.76 -5.03 -2.71
N ILE A 438 -21.66 -4.63 -2.06
CA ILE A 438 -20.33 -4.67 -2.68
C ILE A 438 -19.75 -6.07 -2.43
N GLY A 439 -19.49 -6.80 -3.53
CA GLY A 439 -18.90 -8.13 -3.51
C GLY A 439 -17.91 -8.32 -4.65
N VAL A 440 -17.02 -9.28 -4.48
CA VAL A 440 -16.09 -9.72 -5.53
C VAL A 440 -16.85 -10.62 -6.51
N GLU A 441 -16.86 -10.24 -7.78
CA GLU A 441 -17.49 -10.99 -8.86
C GLU A 441 -16.45 -11.71 -9.71
N LYS A 442 -16.83 -12.88 -10.23
CA LYS A 442 -15.97 -13.73 -11.05
C LYS A 442 -16.43 -13.73 -12.50
N TYR A 443 -15.48 -13.61 -13.42
CA TYR A 443 -15.69 -13.83 -14.84
C TYR A 443 -14.56 -14.68 -15.42
N ASP A 444 -14.90 -15.75 -16.13
CA ASP A 444 -13.93 -16.61 -16.80
C ASP A 444 -13.98 -16.36 -18.31
N THR A 445 -12.81 -16.25 -18.94
CA THR A 445 -12.68 -16.05 -20.39
C THR A 445 -11.38 -16.61 -20.93
N ILE A 446 -11.25 -16.70 -22.25
CA ILE A 446 -10.02 -17.05 -22.94
C ILE A 446 -9.47 -15.78 -23.60
N LEU A 447 -8.18 -15.52 -23.43
CA LEU A 447 -7.47 -14.44 -24.13
C LEU A 447 -6.35 -15.03 -24.98
N ALA A 448 -6.23 -14.54 -26.21
CA ALA A 448 -5.14 -14.87 -27.12
C ALA A 448 -3.78 -14.36 -26.59
N PRO A 449 -2.65 -14.84 -27.12
CA PRO A 449 -1.34 -14.28 -26.80
C PRO A 449 -1.29 -12.77 -27.10
N GLY A 450 -0.66 -11.99 -26.24
CA GLY A 450 -0.53 -10.54 -26.43
C GLY A 450 -0.19 -9.76 -25.16
N LYS A 451 -0.05 -8.45 -25.36
CA LYS A 451 0.11 -7.47 -24.28
C LYS A 451 -1.22 -6.78 -24.00
N TYR A 452 -1.59 -6.73 -22.74
CA TYR A 452 -2.87 -6.22 -22.29
C TYR A 452 -2.68 -5.21 -21.18
N ILE A 453 -3.60 -4.25 -21.09
CA ILE A 453 -3.64 -3.25 -20.02
C ILE A 453 -4.98 -3.40 -19.32
N VAL A 454 -4.96 -3.62 -18.01
CA VAL A 454 -6.14 -3.44 -17.16
C VAL A 454 -6.24 -1.98 -16.77
N ARG A 455 -7.45 -1.42 -16.80
CA ARG A 455 -7.77 -0.03 -16.43
C ARG A 455 -8.79 -0.02 -15.29
N TYR A 456 -8.66 0.95 -14.40
CA TYR A 456 -9.61 1.20 -13.32
C TYR A 456 -9.81 2.72 -13.11
N GLU A 457 -11.05 3.15 -12.97
CA GLU A 457 -11.44 4.53 -12.62
C GLU A 457 -12.46 4.52 -11.48
N SER A 458 -12.25 5.30 -10.42
CA SER A 458 -13.20 5.44 -9.31
C SER A 458 -13.83 6.85 -9.22
N ASP A 459 -15.06 6.93 -8.70
CA ASP A 459 -15.88 8.16 -8.72
C ASP A 459 -15.69 9.12 -7.54
N GLY A 460 -14.72 8.81 -6.66
CA GLY A 460 -14.36 9.62 -5.49
C GLY A 460 -15.33 9.53 -4.32
N LYS A 461 -16.19 8.50 -4.31
CA LYS A 461 -17.10 8.21 -3.19
C LYS A 461 -17.12 6.70 -2.98
N HIS A 462 -16.75 6.24 -1.78
CA HIS A 462 -16.65 4.83 -1.39
C HIS A 462 -15.36 4.15 -1.88
N SER A 463 -14.29 4.41 -1.15
CA SER A 463 -13.01 3.77 -1.36
C SER A 463 -12.41 3.32 -0.04
N PHE A 464 -11.25 2.64 -0.10
CA PHE A 464 -10.47 2.37 1.09
C PHE A 464 -10.12 3.64 1.88
N GLU A 465 -10.16 4.83 1.26
CA GLU A 465 -9.86 6.10 1.93
C GLU A 465 -11.05 6.69 2.68
N SER A 466 -12.26 6.46 2.20
CA SER A 466 -13.46 7.06 2.76
C SER A 466 -14.71 6.29 2.34
N TRP A 467 -15.19 5.44 3.26
CA TRP A 467 -16.50 4.83 3.12
C TRP A 467 -17.57 5.80 3.67
N LEU A 468 -18.55 6.16 2.84
CA LEU A 468 -19.71 6.95 3.29
C LEU A 468 -20.65 6.15 4.23
N SER A 469 -20.39 4.86 4.38
CA SER A 469 -21.08 3.91 5.27
C SER A 469 -20.06 3.00 5.94
N PHE A 470 -20.50 1.93 6.61
CA PHE A 470 -19.57 0.88 7.04
C PHE A 470 -18.81 0.32 5.82
N PRO A 471 -17.49 0.04 5.97
CA PRO A 471 -16.72 -0.61 4.91
C PRO A 471 -17.34 -1.96 4.53
N PRO A 472 -17.25 -2.36 3.25
CA PRO A 472 -17.74 -3.67 2.82
C PRO A 472 -16.92 -4.80 3.48
N LEU A 473 -17.57 -5.93 3.72
CA LEU A 473 -16.95 -7.15 4.25
C LEU A 473 -16.24 -7.95 3.14
N ILE A 474 -15.40 -7.26 2.38
CA ILE A 474 -14.58 -7.81 1.31
C ILE A 474 -13.10 -7.57 1.61
N ASP A 475 -12.25 -8.44 1.10
CA ASP A 475 -10.82 -8.34 1.29
C ASP A 475 -10.18 -7.25 0.43
N ASP A 476 -10.80 -6.92 -0.71
CA ASP A 476 -10.26 -5.95 -1.65
C ASP A 476 -11.33 -5.29 -2.53
N TYR A 477 -11.05 -4.05 -2.91
CA TYR A 477 -11.82 -3.21 -3.81
C TYR A 477 -10.95 -2.91 -5.04
N GLY A 478 -11.40 -3.35 -6.21
CA GLY A 478 -10.62 -3.21 -7.44
C GLY A 478 -10.80 -4.36 -8.42
N ILE A 479 -9.72 -4.70 -9.13
CA ILE A 479 -9.68 -5.77 -10.14
C ILE A 479 -8.42 -6.61 -10.01
N ARG A 480 -8.57 -7.93 -10.11
CA ARG A 480 -7.48 -8.91 -10.08
C ARG A 480 -7.66 -9.90 -11.22
N ILE A 481 -6.57 -10.22 -11.92
CA ILE A 481 -6.59 -11.13 -13.06
C ILE A 481 -5.65 -12.30 -12.78
N TYR A 482 -6.14 -13.52 -12.96
CA TYR A 482 -5.40 -14.76 -12.73
C TYR A 482 -5.33 -15.58 -14.01
N LYS A 483 -4.19 -16.24 -14.24
CA LYS A 483 -4.08 -17.34 -15.19
C LYS A 483 -4.55 -18.62 -14.47
N LYS A 484 -5.45 -19.37 -15.10
CA LYS A 484 -5.95 -20.63 -14.55
C LYS A 484 -4.98 -21.78 -14.78
#